data_AF-A0A7W9C6L7-F1
#
_entry.id   AF-A0A7W9C6L7-F1
#
_cell.length_a   1.000
_cell.length_b   1.000
_cell.length_c   1.000
_cell.angle_alpha   90.00
_cell.angle_beta   90.00
_cell.angle_gamma   90.00
#
_symmetry.space_group_name_H-M   'P 1'
#
loop_
_entity.id
_entity.type
_entity.pdbx_description
1 polymer ?
#
loop_
_entity_poly.entity_id
_entity_poly.type
_entity_poly.pdbx_seq_one_letter_code
_entity_poly.pdbx_strand_id
1 'polypeptide(L)'
;MQAWLALLSRLTGRAAAVATDIVDPAGAADPFVRPAEIPSEAPSPLDQALDEIEAGALEVYARAGLPTRPGHYRRAPNQTVWDFLSADLTPEARFALALEHPPETGWRFARLQDLGARSDRPDLRAASRLLNEIADLRLARRGVLTEDHLLVAMELGGAWRALRDARRAATQAEVPAAPAAKARQPAGKTSGKSSAKTPRARRAKPSNTA
;
A
#
# COMPACT_ATOMS: atom_id res chain seq x y z
N MET A 1 -2.20 -32.00 -17.72
CA MET A 1 -1.40 -30.82 -18.11
C MET A 1 -1.97 -30.10 -19.36
N GLN A 2 -3.29 -29.90 -19.47
CA GLN A 2 -3.87 -29.21 -20.65
C GLN A 2 -5.08 -28.30 -20.33
N ALA A 3 -5.48 -28.15 -19.06
CA ALA A 3 -6.61 -27.29 -18.69
C ALA A 3 -6.26 -25.79 -18.66
N TRP A 4 -4.97 -25.44 -18.64
CA TRP A 4 -4.50 -24.05 -18.56
C TRP A 4 -4.49 -23.32 -19.91
N LEU A 5 -4.27 -24.04 -21.01
CA LEU A 5 -4.29 -23.47 -22.37
C LEU A 5 -5.72 -23.10 -22.83
N ALA A 6 -6.75 -23.79 -22.31
CA ALA A 6 -8.15 -23.51 -22.61
C ALA A 6 -8.71 -22.26 -21.91
N LEU A 7 -8.06 -21.80 -20.83
CA LEU A 7 -8.44 -20.58 -20.13
C LEU A 7 -7.89 -19.33 -20.83
N LEU A 8 -6.69 -19.44 -21.43
CA LEU A 8 -6.05 -18.36 -22.20
C LEU A 8 -6.69 -18.14 -23.57
N SER A 9 -7.25 -19.19 -24.19
CA SER A 9 -7.99 -19.08 -25.46
C SER A 9 -9.39 -18.45 -25.32
N ARG A 10 -9.95 -18.42 -24.10
CA ARG A 10 -11.21 -17.72 -23.81
C ARG A 10 -11.04 -16.23 -23.52
N LEU A 11 -9.84 -15.80 -23.12
CA LEU A 11 -9.48 -14.39 -22.94
C LEU A 11 -9.07 -13.70 -24.24
N THR A 12 -8.80 -14.47 -25.30
CA THR A 12 -8.48 -13.99 -26.66
C THR A 12 -9.65 -14.17 -27.64
N GLY A 13 -10.79 -14.66 -27.15
CA GLY A 13 -12.00 -14.96 -27.93
C GLY A 13 -12.88 -13.75 -28.25
N ARG A 14 -12.31 -12.73 -28.87
CA ARG A 14 -13.02 -11.91 -29.85
C ARG A 14 -12.05 -11.63 -30.99
N ALA A 15 -11.70 -12.69 -31.72
CA ALA A 15 -11.34 -12.55 -33.11
C ALA A 15 -12.57 -11.95 -33.81
N ALA A 16 -12.61 -10.62 -33.87
CA ALA A 16 -13.35 -9.96 -34.93
C ALA A 16 -12.86 -10.63 -36.22
N ALA A 17 -13.79 -11.18 -36.99
CA ALA A 17 -13.52 -11.54 -38.35
C ALA A 17 -12.82 -10.33 -38.99
N VAL A 18 -11.54 -10.50 -39.31
CA VAL A 18 -10.91 -9.66 -40.32
C VAL A 18 -11.59 -10.12 -41.60
N ALA A 19 -12.76 -9.54 -41.85
CA ALA A 19 -13.20 -9.36 -43.21
C ALA A 19 -12.03 -8.64 -43.86
N THR A 20 -11.36 -9.32 -44.78
CA THR A 20 -10.62 -8.66 -45.86
C THR A 20 -11.65 -7.88 -46.66
N ASP A 21 -12.12 -6.78 -46.07
CA ASP A 21 -12.80 -5.74 -46.78
C ASP A 21 -11.71 -5.08 -47.61
N ILE A 22 -11.93 -5.12 -48.91
CA ILE A 22 -11.13 -4.40 -49.90
C ILE A 22 -11.21 -2.94 -49.46
N VAL A 23 -10.10 -2.43 -48.90
CA VAL A 23 -9.98 -1.04 -48.50
C VAL A 23 -10.06 -0.21 -49.78
N ASP A 24 -11.19 0.45 -49.96
CA ASP A 24 -11.37 1.53 -50.92
C ASP A 24 -10.30 2.61 -50.61
N PRO A 25 -9.35 2.90 -51.52
CA PRO A 25 -8.20 3.76 -51.23
C PRO A 25 -8.57 5.26 -51.08
N ALA A 26 -9.86 5.61 -51.06
CA ALA A 26 -10.34 6.99 -51.00
C ALA A 26 -10.52 7.57 -49.59
N GLY A 27 -10.22 6.79 -48.53
CA GLY A 27 -10.47 7.22 -47.13
C GLY A 27 -9.34 6.89 -46.15
N ALA A 28 -8.12 6.62 -46.64
CA ALA A 28 -6.98 6.38 -45.76
C ALA A 28 -6.69 7.66 -44.96
N ALA A 29 -7.10 7.66 -43.69
CA ALA A 29 -6.69 8.69 -42.74
C ALA A 29 -5.17 8.80 -42.79
N ASP A 30 -4.67 10.01 -43.02
CA ASP A 30 -3.25 10.29 -43.22
C ASP A 30 -2.44 9.69 -42.06
N PRO A 31 -1.49 8.77 -42.34
CA PRO A 31 -0.69 8.11 -41.30
C PRO A 31 0.22 9.09 -40.52
N PHE A 32 0.38 10.32 -41.00
CA PHE A 32 1.12 11.38 -40.34
C PHE A 32 0.23 12.33 -39.51
N VAL A 33 -1.10 12.17 -39.57
CA VAL A 33 -2.02 12.90 -38.69
C VAL A 33 -2.03 12.22 -37.33
N ARG A 34 -1.51 12.93 -36.33
CA ARG A 34 -1.61 12.52 -34.93
C ARG A 34 -3.11 12.35 -34.59
N PRO A 35 -3.55 11.19 -34.07
CA PRO A 35 -4.91 11.03 -33.57
C PRO A 35 -5.24 12.16 -32.60
N ALA A 36 -6.42 12.77 -32.76
CA ALA A 36 -6.85 13.83 -31.87
C ALA A 36 -6.73 13.36 -30.41
N GLU A 37 -6.05 14.15 -29.57
CA GLU A 37 -5.94 13.88 -28.13
C GLU A 37 -7.36 13.76 -27.57
N ILE A 38 -7.69 12.61 -26.99
CA ILE A 38 -9.00 12.37 -26.39
C ILE A 38 -9.04 13.22 -25.11
N PRO A 39 -9.86 14.27 -25.03
CA PRO A 39 -9.99 15.05 -23.80
C PRO A 39 -10.58 14.14 -22.73
N SER A 40 -9.81 13.86 -21.68
CA SER A 40 -10.25 13.04 -20.55
C SER A 40 -10.63 13.96 -19.40
N GLU A 41 -11.93 14.12 -19.16
CA GLU A 41 -12.50 14.98 -18.12
C GLU A 41 -12.58 14.29 -16.74
N ALA A 42 -12.42 12.97 -16.70
CA ALA A 42 -12.36 12.17 -15.48
C ALA A 42 -10.91 11.85 -15.08
N PRO A 43 -10.59 11.74 -13.78
CA PRO A 43 -9.27 11.29 -13.34
C PRO A 43 -8.98 9.93 -13.97
N SER A 44 -7.81 9.80 -14.61
CA SER A 44 -7.50 8.59 -15.34
C SER A 44 -7.45 7.41 -14.34
N PRO A 45 -7.87 6.19 -14.73
CA PRO A 45 -7.73 5.01 -13.88
C PRO A 45 -6.30 4.79 -13.37
N LEU A 46 -5.31 5.26 -14.14
CA LEU A 46 -3.91 5.27 -13.73
C LEU A 46 -3.66 6.27 -12.59
N ASP A 47 -4.18 7.50 -12.67
CA ASP A 47 -4.04 8.49 -11.59
C ASP A 47 -4.62 7.96 -10.28
N GLN A 48 -5.81 7.35 -10.35
CA GLN A 48 -6.43 6.71 -9.18
C GLN A 48 -5.55 5.59 -8.61
N ALA A 49 -4.99 4.73 -9.47
CA ALA A 49 -4.08 3.67 -9.02
C ALA A 49 -2.82 4.24 -8.35
N LEU A 50 -2.23 5.31 -8.91
CA LEU A 50 -1.06 5.97 -8.32
C LEU A 50 -1.39 6.58 -6.95
N ASP A 51 -2.55 7.22 -6.82
CA ASP A 51 -3.01 7.79 -5.55
C ASP A 51 -3.22 6.71 -4.47
N GLU A 52 -3.77 5.55 -4.85
CA GLU A 52 -3.92 4.40 -3.93
C GLU A 52 -2.58 3.84 -3.44
N ILE A 53 -1.61 3.72 -4.35
CA ILE A 53 -0.27 3.23 -4.03
C ILE A 53 0.47 4.24 -3.15
N GLU A 54 0.38 5.53 -3.48
CA GLU A 54 0.93 6.63 -2.68
C GLU A 54 0.35 6.63 -1.27
N ALA A 55 -0.98 6.52 -1.13
CA ALA A 55 -1.64 6.41 0.17
C ALA A 55 -1.11 5.22 0.97
N GLY A 56 -0.91 4.07 0.33
CA GLY A 56 -0.32 2.88 0.96
C GLY A 56 1.10 3.13 1.49
N ALA A 57 1.95 3.83 0.74
CA ALA A 57 3.29 4.19 1.20
C ALA A 57 3.26 5.22 2.34
N LEU A 58 2.35 6.19 2.29
CA LEU A 58 2.17 7.18 3.34
C LEU A 58 1.61 6.57 4.64
N GLU A 59 0.80 5.51 4.55
CA GLU A 59 0.40 4.72 5.72
C GLU A 59 1.61 4.08 6.42
N VAL A 60 2.59 3.59 5.68
CA VAL A 60 3.84 3.04 6.25
C VAL A 60 4.60 4.14 7.00
N TYR A 61 4.68 5.33 6.41
CA TYR A 61 5.30 6.49 7.07
C TYR A 61 4.55 6.89 8.35
N ALA A 62 3.22 6.99 8.29
CA ALA A 62 2.39 7.33 9.44
C ALA A 62 2.56 6.34 10.60
N ARG A 63 2.58 5.03 10.30
CA ARG A 63 2.80 3.97 11.31
C ARG A 63 4.20 4.05 11.94
N ALA A 64 5.18 4.61 11.23
CA ALA A 64 6.53 4.82 11.73
C ALA A 64 6.74 6.20 12.37
N GLY A 65 5.72 7.06 12.43
CA GLY A 65 5.80 8.41 12.98
C GLY A 65 6.52 9.42 12.08
N LEU A 66 6.66 9.11 10.78
CA LEU A 66 7.18 10.07 9.80
C LEU A 66 6.07 11.02 9.33
N PRO A 67 6.42 12.26 8.93
CA PRO A 67 5.48 13.17 8.29
C PRO A 67 4.87 12.59 7.01
N THR A 68 3.61 12.93 6.75
CA THR A 68 2.86 12.55 5.54
C THR A 68 2.47 13.74 4.67
N ARG A 69 2.72 14.98 5.14
CA ARG A 69 2.39 16.18 4.38
C ARG A 69 3.34 16.32 3.17
N PRO A 70 2.85 16.61 1.96
CA PRO A 70 3.71 16.90 0.82
C PRO A 70 4.60 18.11 1.08
N GLY A 71 5.90 18.00 0.81
CA GLY A 71 6.84 19.10 0.88
C GLY A 71 8.25 18.72 1.31
N HIS A 72 8.96 19.72 1.81
CA HIS A 72 10.35 19.68 2.23
C HIS A 72 10.45 19.74 3.74
N TYR A 73 11.42 19.02 4.27
CA TYR A 73 11.62 18.85 5.70
C TYR A 73 13.08 19.04 6.09
N ARG A 74 13.29 19.47 7.34
CA ARG A 74 14.59 19.48 7.99
C ARG A 74 14.58 18.65 9.27
N ARG A 75 15.75 18.18 9.67
CA ARG A 75 15.98 17.56 10.98
C ARG A 75 17.29 18.07 11.55
N ALA A 76 17.23 18.59 12.78
CA ALA A 76 18.44 18.98 13.51
C ALA A 76 19.25 17.74 13.95
N PRO A 77 20.56 17.86 14.19
CA PRO A 77 21.43 16.75 14.61
C PRO A 77 20.96 16.01 15.87
N ASN A 78 20.31 16.72 16.81
CA ASN A 78 19.82 16.20 18.09
C ASN A 78 18.31 15.95 18.10
N GLN A 79 17.64 16.04 16.95
CA GLN A 79 16.21 15.80 16.83
C GLN A 79 15.93 14.49 16.09
N THR A 80 14.90 13.79 16.54
CA THR A 80 14.35 12.61 15.87
C THR A 80 13.21 12.96 14.91
N VAL A 81 12.52 14.08 15.16
CA VAL A 81 11.35 14.53 14.40
C VAL A 81 11.78 15.45 13.26
N TRP A 82 11.09 15.31 12.13
CA TRP A 82 11.26 16.18 10.97
C TRP A 82 10.36 17.41 11.07
N ASP A 83 10.95 18.59 10.91
CA ASP A 83 10.24 19.87 10.84
C ASP A 83 9.87 20.19 9.40
N PHE A 84 8.62 20.60 9.17
CA PHE A 84 8.16 21.06 7.86
C PHE A 84 8.76 22.43 7.52
N LEU A 85 9.28 22.56 6.30
CA LEU A 85 9.83 23.81 5.76
C LEU A 85 8.85 24.51 4.83
N SER A 86 8.57 23.87 3.70
CA SER A 86 7.72 24.42 2.62
C SER A 86 7.21 23.29 1.73
N ALA A 87 6.05 23.49 1.11
CA ALA A 87 5.57 22.58 0.06
C ALA A 87 6.51 22.65 -1.15
N ASP A 88 6.75 23.87 -1.62
CA ASP A 88 7.62 24.16 -2.75
C ASP A 88 8.87 24.90 -2.26
N LEU A 89 10.02 24.28 -2.41
CA LEU A 89 11.31 24.86 -2.05
C LEU A 89 12.17 24.96 -3.32
N THR A 90 12.49 26.19 -3.70
CA THR A 90 13.31 26.42 -4.89
C THR A 90 14.72 25.85 -4.71
N PRO A 91 15.44 25.52 -5.79
CA PRO A 91 16.83 25.09 -5.71
C PRO A 91 17.71 26.08 -4.95
N GLU A 92 17.51 27.39 -5.15
CA GLU A 92 18.27 28.47 -4.52
C GLU A 92 18.02 28.50 -3.01
N ALA A 93 16.75 28.41 -2.58
CA ALA A 93 16.40 28.35 -1.16
C ALA A 93 16.97 27.09 -0.47
N ARG A 94 17.02 25.97 -1.20
CA ARG A 94 17.62 24.72 -0.72
C ARG A 94 19.14 24.85 -0.56
N PHE A 95 19.80 25.54 -1.50
CA PHE A 95 21.22 25.83 -1.41
C PHE A 95 21.53 26.77 -0.25
N ALA A 96 20.74 27.83 -0.06
CA ALA A 96 20.87 28.73 1.08
C ALA A 96 20.73 27.99 2.42
N LEU A 97 19.74 27.11 2.55
CA LEU A 97 19.57 26.26 3.74
C LEU A 97 20.77 25.35 4.00
N ALA A 98 21.40 24.81 2.96
CA ALA A 98 22.60 23.99 3.11
C ALA A 98 23.81 24.81 3.62
N LEU A 99 23.89 26.10 3.27
CA LEU A 99 24.91 27.00 3.80
C LEU A 99 24.64 27.40 5.25
N GLU A 100 23.39 27.70 5.59
CA GLU A 100 22.98 28.08 6.96
C GLU A 100 23.08 26.91 7.96
N HIS A 101 22.85 25.69 7.46
CA HIS A 101 22.80 24.47 8.26
C HIS A 101 23.59 23.35 7.59
N PRO A 102 24.93 23.37 7.67
CA PRO A 102 25.77 22.43 6.93
C PRO A 102 25.49 20.97 7.32
N PRO A 103 25.38 20.05 6.34
CA PRO A 103 25.08 18.64 6.62
C PRO A 103 26.20 17.92 7.39
N GLU A 104 27.42 18.45 7.37
CA GLU A 104 28.53 17.94 8.20
C GLU A 104 28.28 18.11 9.69
N THR A 105 27.53 19.15 10.07
CA THR A 105 27.13 19.40 11.48
C THR A 105 25.93 18.57 11.92
N GLY A 106 25.51 17.60 11.09
CA GLY A 106 24.47 16.62 11.38
C GLY A 106 23.05 17.07 11.05
N TRP A 107 22.87 18.26 10.46
CA TRP A 107 21.61 18.65 9.85
C TRP A 107 21.25 17.73 8.67
N ARG A 108 19.95 17.48 8.50
CA ARG A 108 19.42 16.68 7.42
C ARG A 108 18.27 17.42 6.74
N PHE A 109 18.26 17.34 5.42
CA PHE A 109 17.21 17.88 4.56
C PHE A 109 16.72 16.77 3.64
N ALA A 110 15.41 16.70 3.46
CA ALA A 110 14.78 15.71 2.60
C ALA A 110 13.43 16.23 2.12
N ARG A 111 13.02 15.80 0.92
CA ARG A 111 11.63 15.87 0.49
C ARG A 111 10.84 14.74 1.16
N LEU A 112 9.51 14.83 1.19
CA LEU A 112 8.63 13.77 1.70
C LEU A 112 9.06 12.38 1.19
N GLN A 113 9.24 12.23 -0.12
CA GLN A 113 9.62 10.98 -0.77
C GLN A 113 10.99 10.42 -0.32
N ASP A 114 11.88 11.27 0.21
CA ASP A 114 13.26 10.91 0.54
C ASP A 114 13.47 10.63 2.05
N LEU A 115 12.45 10.84 2.88
CA LEU A 115 12.55 10.68 4.35
C LEU A 115 12.97 9.26 4.75
N GLY A 116 12.41 8.25 4.08
CA GLY A 116 12.68 6.84 4.35
C GLY A 116 13.96 6.29 3.71
N ALA A 117 14.59 7.01 2.77
CA ALA A 117 15.67 6.48 1.93
C ALA A 117 16.88 5.98 2.74
N ARG A 118 17.20 6.67 3.83
CA ARG A 118 18.33 6.38 4.73
C ARG A 118 17.91 5.74 6.05
N SER A 119 16.70 5.18 6.12
CA SER A 119 16.25 4.47 7.32
C SER A 119 16.89 3.08 7.44
N ASP A 120 17.09 2.63 8.68
CA ASP A 120 17.48 1.26 8.98
C ASP A 120 16.35 0.26 8.69
N ARG A 121 15.10 0.72 8.71
CA ARG A 121 13.94 -0.14 8.47
C ARG A 121 13.73 -0.34 6.96
N PRO A 122 13.64 -1.61 6.49
CA PRO A 122 13.51 -1.90 5.06
C PRO A 122 12.17 -1.46 4.47
N ASP A 123 11.11 -1.46 5.28
CA ASP A 123 9.77 -0.99 4.88
C ASP A 123 9.76 0.50 4.53
N LEU A 124 10.48 1.33 5.30
CA LEU A 124 10.62 2.77 5.04
C LEU A 124 11.44 3.06 3.79
N ARG A 125 12.48 2.27 3.53
CA ARG A 125 13.25 2.37 2.28
C ARG A 125 12.39 1.99 1.07
N ALA A 126 11.59 0.92 1.17
CA ALA A 126 10.67 0.52 0.12
C ALA A 126 9.59 1.58 -0.14
N ALA A 127 9.00 2.15 0.90
CA ALA A 127 8.03 3.24 0.77
C ALA A 127 8.65 4.49 0.14
N SER A 128 9.89 4.86 0.53
CA SER A 128 10.63 5.97 -0.07
C SER A 128 10.91 5.77 -1.56
N ARG A 129 11.33 4.55 -1.95
CA ARG A 129 11.54 4.18 -3.35
C ARG A 129 10.26 4.34 -4.16
N LEU A 130 9.16 3.79 -3.65
CA LEU A 130 7.87 3.80 -4.32
C LEU A 130 7.28 5.21 -4.47
N LEU A 131 7.46 6.09 -3.47
CA LEU A 131 7.09 7.51 -3.59
C LEU A 131 7.90 8.25 -4.67
N ASN A 132 9.20 7.94 -4.80
CA ASN A 132 10.03 8.50 -5.87
C ASN A 132 9.60 7.99 -7.26
N GLU A 133 9.35 6.68 -7.41
CA GLU A 133 8.88 6.08 -8.66
C GLU A 133 7.54 6.68 -9.14
N ILE A 134 6.60 6.93 -8.21
CA ILE A 134 5.35 7.62 -8.52
C ILE A 134 5.62 9.07 -8.97
N ALA A 135 6.48 9.80 -8.28
CA ALA A 135 6.82 11.17 -8.63
C ALA A 135 7.47 11.25 -10.02
N ASP A 136 8.40 10.35 -10.32
CA ASP A 136 9.09 10.26 -11.60
C ASP A 136 8.12 9.91 -12.73
N LEU A 137 7.21 8.94 -12.51
CA LEU A 137 6.20 8.58 -13.51
C LEU A 137 5.21 9.73 -13.77
N ARG A 138 4.78 10.45 -12.73
CA ARG A 138 3.91 11.64 -12.86
C ARG A 138 4.61 12.75 -13.65
N LEU A 139 5.92 12.93 -13.46
CA LEU A 139 6.72 13.90 -14.21
C LEU A 139 6.90 13.47 -15.67
N ALA A 140 7.27 12.21 -15.91
CA ALA A 140 7.48 11.65 -17.24
C ALA A 140 6.25 11.76 -18.14
N ARG A 141 5.04 11.60 -17.56
CA ARG A 141 3.77 11.78 -18.28
C ARG A 141 3.54 13.18 -18.84
N ARG A 142 4.20 14.20 -18.28
CA ARG A 142 4.16 15.58 -18.78
C ARG A 142 5.26 15.87 -19.78
N GLY A 143 6.16 14.91 -20.02
CA GLY A 143 7.33 15.03 -20.86
C GLY A 143 7.51 13.82 -21.78
N VAL A 144 8.76 13.41 -21.98
CA VAL A 144 9.11 12.28 -22.85
C VAL A 144 9.11 10.99 -22.04
N LEU A 145 8.31 10.01 -22.48
CA LEU A 145 8.32 8.66 -21.93
C LEU A 145 9.54 7.89 -22.45
N THR A 146 10.22 7.14 -21.57
CA THR A 146 11.42 6.37 -21.89
C THR A 146 11.19 4.91 -21.50
N GLU A 147 12.10 4.02 -21.91
CA GLU A 147 12.04 2.59 -21.56
C GLU A 147 12.05 2.38 -20.03
N ASP A 148 12.87 3.15 -19.30
CA ASP A 148 12.92 3.10 -17.83
C ASP A 148 11.55 3.40 -17.21
N HIS A 149 10.79 4.34 -17.76
CA HIS A 149 9.46 4.66 -17.27
C HIS A 149 8.46 3.51 -17.47
N LEU A 150 8.64 2.69 -18.52
CA LEU A 150 7.83 1.48 -18.71
C LEU A 150 8.15 0.42 -17.67
N LEU A 151 9.44 0.22 -17.37
CA LEU A 151 9.88 -0.70 -16.31
C LEU A 151 9.32 -0.29 -14.95
N VAL A 152 9.43 1.00 -14.61
CA VAL A 152 8.83 1.57 -13.39
C VAL A 152 7.32 1.31 -13.33
N ALA A 153 6.60 1.53 -14.44
CA ALA A 153 5.16 1.28 -14.48
C ALA A 153 4.81 -0.22 -14.26
N MET A 154 5.60 -1.14 -14.81
CA MET A 154 5.41 -2.58 -14.60
C MET A 154 5.64 -2.98 -13.14
N GLU A 155 6.69 -2.44 -12.51
CA GLU A 155 7.01 -2.68 -11.11
C GLU A 155 5.92 -2.14 -10.17
N LEU A 156 5.46 -0.90 -10.40
CA LEU A 156 4.34 -0.29 -9.67
C LEU A 156 3.05 -1.11 -9.83
N GLY A 157 2.79 -1.62 -11.03
CA GLY A 157 1.66 -2.52 -11.27
C GLY A 157 1.74 -3.82 -10.47
N GLY A 158 2.95 -4.31 -10.18
CA GLY A 158 3.19 -5.43 -9.26
C GLY A 158 2.96 -5.06 -7.80
N ALA A 159 3.49 -3.92 -7.36
CA ALA A 159 3.32 -3.40 -6.01
C ALA A 159 1.84 -3.15 -5.66
N TRP A 160 1.07 -2.58 -6.58
CA TRP A 160 -0.37 -2.35 -6.41
C TRP A 160 -1.16 -3.64 -6.17
N ARG A 161 -0.86 -4.69 -6.95
CA ARG A 161 -1.50 -6.01 -6.76
C ARG A 161 -1.18 -6.59 -5.39
N ALA A 162 0.08 -6.53 -4.97
CA ALA A 162 0.49 -6.99 -3.64
C ALA A 162 -0.22 -6.21 -2.51
N LEU A 163 -0.34 -4.88 -2.63
CA LEU A 163 -1.08 -4.04 -1.68
C LEU A 163 -2.55 -4.44 -1.60
N ARG A 164 -3.21 -4.64 -2.75
CA ARG A 164 -4.62 -5.03 -2.81
C ARG A 164 -4.86 -6.41 -2.20
N ASP A 165 -3.96 -7.36 -2.45
CA ASP A 165 -4.05 -8.71 -1.89
C ASP A 165 -3.82 -8.70 -0.37
N ALA A 166 -2.86 -7.92 0.12
CA ALA A 166 -2.63 -7.73 1.56
C ALA A 166 -3.84 -7.09 2.26
N ARG A 167 -4.45 -6.05 1.66
CA ARG A 167 -5.68 -5.43 2.18
C ARG A 167 -6.83 -6.43 2.24
N ARG A 168 -7.03 -7.24 1.19
CA ARG A 168 -8.04 -8.30 1.16
C ARG A 168 -7.83 -9.33 2.28
N ALA A 169 -6.60 -9.80 2.46
CA ALA A 169 -6.26 -10.75 3.51
C ALA A 169 -6.54 -10.17 4.91
N ALA A 170 -6.20 -8.89 5.14
CA ALA A 170 -6.50 -8.21 6.40
C ALA A 170 -8.01 -8.14 6.67
N THR A 171 -8.82 -7.72 5.70
CA THR A 171 -10.29 -7.70 5.84
C THR A 171 -10.91 -9.08 6.06
N GLN A 172 -10.31 -10.15 5.53
CA GLN A 172 -10.81 -11.52 5.75
C GLN A 172 -10.44 -12.06 7.13
N ALA A 173 -9.27 -11.69 7.67
CA ALA A 173 -8.85 -12.03 9.02
C ALA A 173 -9.67 -11.30 10.10
N GLU A 174 -10.21 -10.12 9.77
CA GLU A 174 -11.03 -9.31 10.66
C GLU A 174 -12.50 -9.76 10.73
N VAL A 175 -12.94 -10.72 9.92
CA VAL A 175 -14.26 -11.36 10.07
C VAL A 175 -14.21 -12.32 11.25
N PRO A 176 -14.84 -12.02 12.41
CA PRO A 176 -14.84 -12.93 13.53
C PRO A 176 -15.60 -14.20 13.13
N ALA A 177 -14.98 -15.37 13.33
CA ALA A 177 -15.67 -16.64 13.29
C ALA A 177 -16.89 -16.54 14.22
N ALA A 178 -18.09 -16.70 13.66
CA ALA A 178 -19.33 -16.73 14.43
C ALA A 178 -19.16 -17.69 15.62
N PRO A 179 -19.56 -17.31 16.85
CA PRO A 179 -19.34 -18.15 18.01
C PRO A 179 -20.02 -19.49 17.77
N ALA A 180 -19.24 -20.56 17.77
CA ALA A 180 -19.73 -21.92 17.65
C ALA A 180 -20.85 -22.12 18.67
N ALA A 181 -22.08 -22.25 18.19
CA ALA A 181 -23.23 -22.55 19.01
C ALA A 181 -22.93 -23.86 19.76
N LYS A 182 -22.74 -23.76 21.08
CA LYS A 182 -22.59 -24.92 21.96
C LYS A 182 -23.80 -25.83 21.72
N ALA A 183 -23.56 -26.98 21.11
CA ALA A 183 -24.54 -28.03 20.98
C ALA A 183 -25.10 -28.36 22.38
N ARG A 184 -26.39 -28.11 22.58
CA ARG A 184 -27.15 -28.54 23.75
C ARG A 184 -27.05 -30.06 23.86
N GLN A 185 -26.36 -30.56 24.89
CA GLN A 185 -26.45 -31.96 25.27
C GLN A 185 -27.88 -32.25 25.79
N PRO A 186 -28.56 -33.30 25.31
CA PRO A 186 -29.88 -33.66 25.81
C PRO A 186 -29.78 -34.33 27.19
N ALA A 187 -30.68 -33.91 28.07
CA ALA A 187 -30.80 -34.36 29.45
C ALA A 187 -31.16 -35.87 29.55
N GLY A 188 -30.25 -36.65 30.14
CA GLY A 188 -30.49 -38.01 30.59
C GLY A 188 -31.08 -38.03 32.01
N LYS A 189 -32.17 -38.78 32.16
CA LYS A 189 -33.11 -38.81 33.28
C LYS A 189 -32.52 -39.33 34.61
N THR A 190 -33.13 -38.80 35.68
CA THR A 190 -33.03 -39.14 37.10
C THR A 190 -33.49 -40.56 37.45
N SER A 191 -32.76 -41.25 38.33
CA SER A 191 -33.23 -42.22 39.36
C SER A 191 -31.99 -42.96 39.89
N GLY A 192 -31.68 -43.13 41.18
CA GLY A 192 -32.37 -42.83 42.43
C GLY A 192 -31.53 -43.37 43.60
N LYS A 193 -32.00 -43.07 44.82
CA LYS A 193 -31.69 -43.68 46.14
C LYS A 193 -30.34 -43.40 46.84
N SER A 194 -30.47 -42.56 47.87
CA SER A 194 -30.23 -42.88 49.29
C SER A 194 -28.80 -43.09 49.80
N SER A 195 -28.30 -42.14 50.59
CA SER A 195 -28.30 -42.30 52.05
C SER A 195 -27.74 -41.07 52.78
N ALA A 196 -28.38 -40.79 53.91
CA ALA A 196 -28.10 -39.70 54.83
C ALA A 196 -26.80 -39.92 55.64
N LYS A 197 -26.13 -38.80 56.01
CA LYS A 197 -25.67 -38.50 57.38
C LYS A 197 -25.00 -37.13 57.46
N THR A 198 -25.65 -36.19 58.14
CA THR A 198 -25.02 -35.08 58.89
C THR A 198 -24.49 -35.62 60.23
N PRO A 199 -23.83 -34.84 61.12
CA PRO A 199 -23.09 -33.57 60.98
C PRO A 199 -21.72 -33.56 61.75
N ARG A 200 -21.04 -32.39 61.71
CA ARG A 200 -20.47 -31.66 62.88
C ARG A 200 -18.94 -31.56 62.99
N ALA A 201 -18.47 -30.30 62.89
CA ALA A 201 -17.40 -29.58 63.62
C ALA A 201 -15.98 -30.20 63.69
N ARG A 202 -14.87 -29.45 63.63
CA ARG A 202 -14.49 -28.29 64.43
C ARG A 202 -13.27 -27.57 63.82
N ARG A 203 -13.26 -26.26 64.04
CA ARG A 203 -12.18 -25.26 64.02
C ARG A 203 -10.82 -25.72 64.57
N ALA A 204 -9.72 -25.42 63.86
CA ALA A 204 -8.47 -24.84 64.40
C ALA A 204 -7.51 -24.38 63.28
N LYS A 205 -7.22 -23.07 63.24
CA LYS A 205 -5.98 -22.42 62.78
C LYS A 205 -4.97 -22.43 63.97
N PRO A 206 -3.73 -21.90 63.91
CA PRO A 206 -2.83 -21.54 62.80
C PRO A 206 -1.34 -21.97 63.05
N SER A 207 -0.44 -21.61 62.11
CA SER A 207 1.02 -21.23 62.24
C SER A 207 1.82 -21.93 61.13
N ASN A 208 2.41 -21.30 60.10
CA ASN A 208 3.33 -20.18 59.98
C ASN A 208 4.66 -20.32 60.76
N THR A 209 5.69 -20.75 60.04
CA THR A 209 7.17 -20.62 60.20
C THR A 209 7.78 -21.51 59.12
N ALA A 210 8.85 -21.19 58.39
CA ALA A 210 9.69 -20.03 58.19
C ALA A 210 10.33 -20.22 56.81
#